data_AF-A0A7V3H4G9-F1
#
_entry.id   AF-A0A7V3H4G9-F1
#
_cell.length_a   1.000
_cell.length_b   1.000
_cell.length_c   1.000
_cell.angle_alpha   90.00
_cell.angle_beta   90.00
_cell.angle_gamma   90.00
#
_symmetry.space_group_name_H-M   'P 1'
#
loop_
_entity.id
_entity.type
_entity.pdbx_description
1 polymer ?
#
loop_
_entity_poly.entity_id
_entity_poly.type
_entity_poly.pdbx_seq_one_letter_code
_entity_poly.pdbx_strand_id
1 'polypeptide(L)'
;MGKLPAAYERFQRTYRRVWEAYDRLGTAVHQGGPLDPKTRELIKLGIAIGGRLEGAVRAHVRLGLEKGASPEEIRQVALLAITTSGFPTGMAALTWVEDVLEARRKGAKRR
;
A
#
# COMPACT_ATOMS: atom_id res chain seq x y z
N MET A 1 6.69 11.59 3.01
CA MET A 1 6.08 11.52 1.67
C MET A 1 7.17 11.23 0.65
N GLY A 2 7.25 10.00 0.17
CA GLY A 2 8.08 9.67 -1.00
C GLY A 2 7.54 10.38 -2.25
N LYS A 3 8.43 10.73 -3.19
CA LYS A 3 8.04 11.36 -4.46
C LYS A 3 7.05 10.45 -5.21
N LEU A 4 5.93 11.01 -5.66
CA LEU A 4 4.95 10.28 -6.45
C LEU A 4 5.57 9.87 -7.79
N PRO A 5 5.15 8.73 -8.40
CA PRO A 5 5.61 8.37 -9.73
C PRO A 5 5.26 9.48 -10.74
N ALA A 6 6.15 9.76 -11.70
CA ALA A 6 5.96 10.84 -12.67
C ALA A 6 4.65 10.73 -13.48
N ALA A 7 4.16 9.50 -13.72
CA ALA A 7 2.86 9.27 -14.35
C ALA A 7 1.70 9.82 -13.51
N TYR A 8 1.79 9.71 -12.18
CA TYR A 8 0.80 10.21 -11.24
C TYR A 8 0.80 11.74 -11.18
N GLU A 9 1.99 12.35 -11.10
CA GLU A 9 2.13 13.81 -11.17
C GLU A 9 1.57 14.38 -12.49
N ARG A 10 1.80 13.66 -13.61
CA ARG A 10 1.22 14.03 -14.91
C ARG A 10 -0.30 13.91 -14.90
N PHE A 11 -0.86 12.82 -14.36
CA PHE A 11 -2.31 12.63 -14.25
C PHE A 11 -2.98 13.78 -13.48
N GLN A 12 -2.42 14.15 -12.32
CA GLN A 12 -2.93 15.26 -11.49
C GLN A 12 -2.99 16.58 -12.27
N ARG A 13 -1.95 16.87 -13.07
CA ARG A 13 -1.88 18.10 -13.87
C ARG A 13 -2.84 18.08 -15.06
N THR A 14 -2.91 16.97 -15.79
CA THR A 14 -3.73 16.86 -17.01
C THR A 14 -5.22 16.77 -16.69
N TYR A 15 -5.61 16.00 -15.68
CA TYR A 15 -7.01 15.72 -15.33
C TYR A 15 -7.38 16.27 -13.96
N ARG A 16 -7.07 17.55 -13.72
CA ARG A 16 -7.18 18.20 -12.42
C ARG A 16 -8.53 18.01 -11.72
N ARG A 17 -9.65 18.24 -12.42
CA ARG A 17 -11.00 18.09 -11.83
C ARG A 17 -11.30 16.65 -11.41
N VAL A 18 -10.84 15.67 -12.21
CA VAL A 18 -10.99 14.24 -11.88
C VAL A 18 -10.16 13.89 -10.66
N TRP A 19 -8.92 14.38 -10.61
CA TRP A 19 -8.04 14.21 -9.44
C TRP A 19 -8.65 14.82 -8.16
N GLU A 20 -9.13 16.07 -8.21
CA GLU A 20 -9.72 16.74 -7.05
C GLU A 20 -11.01 16.05 -6.56
N ALA A 21 -11.79 15.44 -7.46
CA ALA A 21 -12.93 14.62 -7.06
C ALA A 21 -12.50 13.31 -6.39
N TYR A 22 -11.51 12.62 -6.99
CA TYR A 22 -10.95 11.38 -6.46
C TYR A 22 -10.29 11.57 -5.08
N ASP A 23 -9.52 12.64 -4.90
CA ASP A 23 -8.83 12.95 -3.64
C ASP A 23 -9.82 13.28 -2.50
N ARG A 24 -10.88 14.03 -2.83
CA ARG A 24 -11.98 14.28 -1.88
C ARG A 24 -12.70 13.00 -1.47
N LEU A 25 -12.97 12.10 -2.42
CA LEU A 25 -13.53 10.78 -2.11
C LEU A 25 -12.58 9.98 -1.20
N GLY A 26 -11.28 9.98 -1.51
CA GLY A 26 -10.25 9.32 -0.70
C GLY A 26 -10.27 9.80 0.75
N THR A 27 -10.31 11.12 0.95
CA THR A 27 -10.40 11.75 2.27
C THR A 27 -11.70 11.40 3.00
N ALA A 28 -12.84 11.48 2.32
CA ALA A 28 -14.14 11.16 2.90
C ALA A 28 -14.21 9.70 3.36
N VAL A 29 -13.77 8.74 2.52
CA VAL A 29 -13.70 7.31 2.88
C VAL A 29 -12.77 7.10 4.07
N HIS A 30 -11.66 7.84 4.12
CA HIS A 30 -10.74 7.78 5.24
C HIS A 30 -11.37 8.26 6.56
N GLN A 31 -12.24 9.27 6.53
CA GLN A 31 -12.88 9.84 7.72
C GLN A 31 -14.21 9.17 8.08
N GLY A 32 -14.77 8.35 7.19
CA GLY A 32 -16.11 7.79 7.30
C GLY A 32 -16.27 6.54 8.18
N GLY A 33 -15.25 6.13 8.94
CA GLY A 33 -15.32 4.89 9.74
C GLY A 33 -14.40 4.88 10.95
N PRO A 34 -14.55 3.88 11.85
CA PRO A 34 -13.89 3.85 13.15
C PRO A 34 -12.43 3.36 13.10
N LEU A 35 -11.94 2.94 11.93
CA LEU A 35 -10.65 2.29 11.79
C LEU A 35 -9.51 3.31 11.79
N ASP A 36 -8.50 3.06 12.61
CA ASP A 36 -7.31 3.88 12.68
C ASP A 36 -6.48 3.83 11.36
N PRO A 37 -5.55 4.78 11.13
CA PRO A 37 -4.74 4.81 9.92
C PRO A 37 -3.94 3.54 9.63
N LYS A 38 -3.36 2.89 10.65
CA LYS A 38 -2.57 1.67 10.47
C LYS A 38 -3.47 0.54 9.97
N THR A 39 -4.58 0.33 10.66
CA THR A 39 -5.55 -0.72 10.32
C THR A 39 -6.10 -0.55 8.91
N ARG A 40 -6.41 0.69 8.49
CA ARG A 40 -6.87 0.97 7.12
C ARG A 40 -5.84 0.59 6.07
N GLU A 41 -4.56 0.88 6.27
CA GLU A 41 -3.52 0.53 5.30
C GLU A 41 -3.28 -0.98 5.22
N LEU A 42 -3.36 -1.71 6.35
CA LEU A 42 -3.27 -3.17 6.36
C LEU A 42 -4.46 -3.83 5.63
N ILE A 43 -5.68 -3.29 5.79
CA ILE A 43 -6.86 -3.77 5.03
C ILE A 43 -6.69 -3.49 3.53
N LYS A 44 -6.28 -2.27 3.17
CA LYS A 44 -6.05 -1.91 1.76
C LYS A 44 -4.94 -2.76 1.14
N LEU A 45 -3.90 -3.11 1.90
CA LEU A 45 -2.88 -4.07 1.48
C LEU A 45 -3.51 -5.43 1.16
N GLY A 46 -4.37 -5.96 2.04
CA GLY A 46 -5.09 -7.22 1.80
C GLY A 46 -5.94 -7.17 0.51
N ILE A 47 -6.68 -6.07 0.29
CA ILE A 47 -7.47 -5.85 -0.92
C ILE A 47 -6.57 -5.81 -2.17
N ALA A 48 -5.44 -5.09 -2.10
CA ALA A 48 -4.49 -5.01 -3.21
C ALA A 48 -3.87 -6.36 -3.56
N ILE A 49 -3.59 -7.20 -2.55
CA ILE A 49 -3.09 -8.57 -2.74
C ILE A 49 -4.15 -9.43 -3.42
N GLY A 50 -5.40 -9.42 -2.92
CA GLY A 50 -6.51 -10.16 -3.52
C GLY A 50 -6.79 -9.76 -4.98
N GLY A 51 -6.64 -8.48 -5.31
CA GLY A 51 -6.73 -7.97 -6.68
C GLY A 51 -5.47 -8.16 -7.54
N ARG A 52 -4.40 -8.76 -7.00
CA ARG A 52 -3.08 -8.92 -7.65
C ARG A 52 -2.50 -7.61 -8.20
N LEU A 53 -2.73 -6.51 -7.48
CA LEU A 53 -2.35 -5.16 -7.86
C LEU A 53 -0.96 -4.81 -7.30
N GLU A 54 0.12 -5.28 -7.94
CA GLU A 54 1.50 -5.13 -7.45
C GLU A 54 1.85 -3.69 -7.03
N GLY A 55 1.53 -2.70 -7.88
CA GLY A 55 1.81 -1.28 -7.58
C GLY A 55 1.11 -0.80 -6.31
N ALA A 56 -0.12 -1.25 -6.08
CA ALA A 56 -0.91 -0.93 -4.89
C ALA A 56 -0.38 -1.68 -3.65
N VAL A 57 0.03 -2.95 -3.78
CA VAL A 57 0.70 -3.70 -2.70
C VAL A 57 1.92 -2.93 -2.23
N ARG A 58 2.82 -2.56 -3.14
CA ARG A 58 4.03 -1.80 -2.80
C ARG A 58 3.71 -0.45 -2.17
N ALA A 59 2.65 0.22 -2.62
CA ALA A 59 2.22 1.50 -2.06
C ALA A 59 1.69 1.35 -0.63
N HIS A 60 0.80 0.39 -0.37
CA HIS A 60 0.22 0.18 0.95
C HIS A 60 1.21 -0.42 1.96
N VAL A 61 2.25 -1.13 1.52
CA VAL A 61 3.39 -1.47 2.38
C VAL A 61 4.09 -0.19 2.88
N ARG A 62 4.45 0.74 1.99
CA ARG A 62 5.10 2.01 2.39
C ARG A 62 4.21 2.85 3.29
N LEU A 63 2.93 2.99 2.93
CA LEU A 63 1.97 3.77 3.71
C LEU A 63 1.71 3.13 5.08
N GLY A 64 1.52 1.82 5.16
CA GLY A 64 1.36 1.11 6.42
C GLY A 64 2.54 1.33 7.35
N LEU A 65 3.76 1.21 6.84
CA LEU A 65 4.99 1.52 7.56
C LEU A 65 5.07 2.98 8.04
N GLU A 66 4.61 3.95 7.23
CA GLU A 66 4.49 5.36 7.63
C GLU A 66 3.41 5.59 8.69
N LYS A 67 2.38 4.75 8.75
CA LYS A 67 1.31 4.78 9.75
C LYS A 67 1.60 3.91 10.98
N GLY A 68 2.81 3.37 11.10
CA GLY A 68 3.26 2.63 12.28
C GLY A 68 3.00 1.12 12.25
N ALA A 69 2.67 0.56 11.09
CA ALA A 69 2.67 -0.90 10.92
C ALA A 69 4.09 -1.46 11.04
N SER A 70 4.24 -2.59 11.72
CA SER A 70 5.50 -3.31 11.75
C SER A 70 5.70 -4.12 10.45
N PRO A 71 6.96 -4.41 10.07
CA PRO A 71 7.24 -5.38 9.01
C PRO A 71 6.54 -6.74 9.23
N GLU A 72 6.41 -7.16 10.48
CA GLU A 72 5.77 -8.43 10.87
C GLU A 72 4.25 -8.41 10.60
N GLU A 73 3.56 -7.32 10.95
CA GLU A 73 2.14 -7.12 10.64
C GLU A 73 1.91 -7.15 9.12
N ILE A 74 2.79 -6.52 8.34
CA ILE A 74 2.70 -6.49 6.88
C ILE A 74 2.91 -7.89 6.26
N ARG A 75 3.90 -8.64 6.74
CA ARG A 75 4.12 -10.03 6.30
C ARG A 75 2.93 -10.91 6.65
N GLN A 76 2.34 -10.72 7.83
CA GLN A 76 1.16 -11.47 8.24
C GLN A 76 0.00 -11.28 7.25
N VAL A 77 -0.25 -10.06 6.77
CA VAL A 77 -1.28 -9.81 5.74
C VAL A 77 -1.01 -10.61 4.46
N ALA A 78 0.24 -10.70 4.01
CA ALA A 78 0.60 -11.49 2.84
C ALA A 78 0.47 -13.01 3.09
N LEU A 79 0.80 -13.49 4.29
CA LEU A 79 0.61 -14.89 4.68
C LEU A 79 -0.88 -15.27 4.72
N LEU A 80 -1.75 -14.39 5.24
CA LEU A 80 -3.20 -14.62 5.27
C LEU A 80 -3.78 -14.78 3.85
N ALA A 81 -3.18 -14.15 2.84
CA ALA A 81 -3.62 -14.31 1.46
C ALA A 81 -3.39 -15.73 0.90
N ILE A 82 -2.54 -16.57 1.51
CA ILE A 82 -2.31 -17.95 1.07
C ILE A 82 -3.58 -18.78 1.14
N THR A 83 -4.33 -18.68 2.25
CA THR A 83 -5.54 -19.48 2.47
C THR A 83 -6.78 -18.85 1.82
N THR A 84 -6.79 -17.52 1.66
CA THR A 84 -7.95 -16.81 1.10
C THR A 84 -7.87 -16.60 -0.41
N SER A 85 -6.67 -16.42 -0.97
CA SER A 85 -6.44 -16.10 -2.39
C SER A 85 -5.50 -17.08 -3.10
N GLY A 86 -5.10 -18.15 -2.41
CA GLY A 86 -4.25 -19.23 -2.91
C GLY A 86 -2.76 -18.97 -2.72
N PHE A 87 -2.00 -20.06 -2.61
CA PHE A 87 -0.56 -20.05 -2.38
C PHE A 87 0.22 -19.18 -3.39
N PRO A 88 -0.04 -19.24 -4.72
CA PRO A 88 0.67 -18.40 -5.68
C PRO A 88 0.45 -16.89 -5.47
N THR A 89 -0.74 -16.49 -5.02
CA THR A 89 -1.06 -15.08 -4.73
C THR A 89 -0.34 -14.61 -3.47
N GLY A 90 -0.39 -15.41 -2.40
CA GLY A 90 0.33 -15.10 -1.16
C GLY A 90 1.86 -15.03 -1.35
N MET A 91 2.43 -15.96 -2.13
CA MET A 91 3.85 -15.95 -2.44
C MET A 91 4.28 -14.73 -3.25
N ALA A 92 3.52 -14.35 -4.29
CA ALA A 92 3.81 -13.14 -5.06
C ALA A 92 3.73 -11.88 -4.18
N ALA A 93 2.72 -11.80 -3.30
CA ALA A 93 2.57 -10.71 -2.35
C ALA A 93 3.77 -10.61 -1.40
N LEU A 94 4.24 -11.73 -0.85
CA LEU A 94 5.44 -11.77 -0.01
C LEU A 94 6.67 -11.23 -0.75
N THR A 95 6.89 -11.62 -2.00
CA THR A 95 8.01 -11.09 -2.80
C THR A 95 7.93 -9.56 -2.93
N TRP A 96 6.78 -9.02 -3.29
CA TRP A 96 6.61 -7.57 -3.43
C TRP A 96 6.73 -6.80 -2.11
N VAL A 97 6.28 -7.41 -1.01
CA VAL A 97 6.44 -6.89 0.36
C VAL A 97 7.91 -6.81 0.72
N GLU A 98 8.66 -7.91 0.57
CA GLU A 98 10.08 -7.96 0.92
C GLU A 98 10.88 -6.95 0.11
N ASP A 99 10.67 -6.84 -1.20
CA ASP A 99 11.34 -5.83 -2.03
C ASP A 99 11.26 -4.41 -1.43
N VAL A 100 10.09 -4.03 -0.91
CA VAL A 100 9.87 -2.70 -0.31
C VAL A 100 10.57 -2.59 1.05
N LEU A 101 10.47 -3.63 1.90
CA LEU A 101 11.14 -3.67 3.20
C LEU A 101 12.67 -3.61 3.06
N GLU A 102 13.21 -4.34 2.08
CA GLU A 102 14.63 -4.33 1.75
C GLU A 102 15.11 -2.98 1.25
N ALA A 103 14.37 -2.36 0.32
CA ALA A 103 14.70 -1.03 -0.20
C ALA A 103 14.74 0.01 0.92
N ARG A 104 13.79 -0.05 1.87
CA ARG A 104 13.77 0.83 3.05
C ARG A 104 14.98 0.60 3.96
N ARG A 105 15.33 -0.66 4.24
CA ARG A 105 16.50 -1.03 5.05
C ARG A 105 17.81 -0.54 4.42
N LYS A 106 17.97 -0.69 3.10
CA LYS A 106 19.13 -0.18 2.36
C LYS A 106 19.21 1.34 2.39
N GLY A 107 18.07 2.03 2.29
CA GLY A 107 17.98 3.49 2.42
C GLY A 107 18.35 4.00 3.81
N ALA A 108 17.98 3.28 4.88
CA ALA A 108 18.33 3.62 6.26
C ALA A 108 19.83 3.45 6.55
N LYS A 109 20.48 2.42 5.98
CA LYS A 109 21.94 2.19 6.13
C LYS A 109 22.83 3.20 5.41
N ARG A 110 22.27 3.97 4.47
CA ARG A 110 23.00 4.96 3.66
C ARG A 110 22.87 6.40 4.19
N ARG A 111 22.11 6.59 5.28
CA ARG A 111 21.93 7.86 5.98
C ARG A 111 22.71 7.82 7.28
#